data_AF-A0A8T3MQ40-F1
#
_entry.id   AF-A0A8T3MQ40-F1
#
_cell.length_a   1.000
_cell.length_b   1.000
_cell.length_c   1.000
_cell.angle_alpha   90.00
_cell.angle_beta   90.00
_cell.angle_gamma   90.00
#
_symmetry.space_group_name_H-M   'P 1'
#
loop_
_entity.id
_entity.type
_entity.pdbx_description
1 polymer ?
#
loop_
_entity_poly.entity_id
_entity_poly.type
_entity_poly.pdbx_seq_one_letter_code
_entity_poly.pdbx_strand_id
1 'polypeptide(L)' 'RNPTGRFGKPEEIVNMALYLASDESSWTNGATLVVDGGISVNYF' A
#
# COMPACT_ATOMS: atom_id res chain seq x y z
N ARG A 1 4.85 15.28 5.21
CA ARG A 1 5.56 14.88 3.98
C ARG A 1 5.87 13.40 4.12
N ASN A 2 5.57 12.56 3.12
CA ASN A 2 5.87 11.14 3.22
C ASN A 2 7.38 10.87 3.01
N PRO A 3 7.95 9.78 3.54
CA PRO A 3 9.33 9.36 3.29
C PRO A 3 9.75 9.37 1.83
N THR A 4 8.84 9.02 0.92
CA THR A 4 9.13 8.97 -0.52
C THR A 4 9.28 10.35 -1.16
N GLY A 5 8.86 11.42 -0.48
CA GLY A 5 9.03 12.81 -0.91
C GLY A 5 8.20 13.21 -2.13
N ARG A 6 7.21 12.40 -2.52
CA ARG A 6 6.35 12.61 -3.68
C ARG A 6 4.91 12.19 -3.40
N PHE A 7 3.99 12.68 -4.23
CA PHE A 7 2.64 12.11 -4.25
C PHE A 7 2.66 10.66 -4.75
N GLY A 8 1.73 9.88 -4.21
CA GLY A 8 1.42 8.56 -4.74
C GLY A 8 0.87 8.68 -6.17
N LYS A 9 1.05 7.63 -6.96
CA LYS A 9 0.45 7.51 -8.28
C LYS A 9 -0.66 6.45 -8.25
N PRO A 10 -1.68 6.54 -9.11
CA PRO A 10 -2.77 5.57 -9.15
C PRO A 10 -2.30 4.11 -9.29
N GLU A 11 -1.19 3.88 -10.01
CA GLU A 11 -0.64 2.55 -10.24
C GLU A 11 -0.20 1.86 -8.94
N GLU A 12 0.15 2.61 -7.90
CA GLU A 12 0.55 2.03 -6.61
C GLU A 12 -0.64 1.39 -5.89
N ILE A 13 -1.85 1.94 -6.06
CA ILE A 13 -3.09 1.33 -5.55
C ILE A 13 -3.50 0.14 -6.43
N VAL A 14 -3.39 0.28 -7.75
CA VAL A 14 -3.68 -0.81 -8.70
C VAL A 14 -2.81 -2.03 -8.42
N ASN A 15 -1.50 -1.85 -8.21
CA ASN A 15 -0.59 -2.94 -7.91
C ASN A 15 -0.96 -3.67 -6.60
N MET A 16 -1.39 -2.92 -5.57
CA MET A 16 -1.84 -3.54 -4.33
C MET A 16 -3.15 -4.32 -4.52
N ALA A 17 -4.08 -3.79 -5.32
CA ALA A 17 -5.31 -4.50 -5.67
C ALA A 17 -5.01 -5.76 -6.50
N LEU A 18 -4.06 -5.71 -7.44
CA LEU A 18 -3.63 -6.87 -8.23
C LEU A 18 -3.02 -7.95 -7.36
N TYR A 19 -2.17 -7.60 -6.39
CA TYR A 19 -1.67 -8.56 -5.39
C TYR A 19 -2.81 -9.23 -4.63
N LEU A 20 -3.78 -8.45 -4.14
CA LEU A 20 -4.93 -9.01 -3.40
C LEU A 20 -5.86 -9.87 -4.27
N ALA A 21 -5.84 -9.66 -5.59
CA ALA A 21 -6.60 -10.46 -6.54
C ALA A 21 -5.84 -11.71 -7.02
N SER A 22 -4.56 -11.84 -6.69
CA SER A 22 -3.70 -12.92 -7.17
C SER A 22 -3.49 -14.03 -6.13
N ASP A 23 -3.04 -15.19 -6.59
CA ASP A 23 -2.78 -16.38 -5.76
C ASP A 23 -1.69 -16.13 -4.70
N GLU A 24 -0.80 -15.17 -4.94
CA GLU A 24 0.24 -14.72 -4.01
C GLU A 24 -0.33 -14.14 -2.70
N SER A 25 -1.61 -13.74 -2.69
CA SER A 25 -2.31 -13.28 -1.49
C SER A 25 -3.11 -14.36 -0.76
N SER A 26 -2.94 -15.64 -1.12
CA SER A 26 -3.72 -16.77 -0.57
C SER A 26 -3.75 -16.88 0.97
N TRP A 27 -2.79 -16.28 1.66
CA TRP A 27 -2.74 -16.22 3.13
C TRP A 27 -2.87 -14.82 3.73
N THR A 28 -3.17 -13.81 2.91
CA THR A 28 -3.30 -12.41 3.34
C THR A 28 -4.77 -12.07 3.51
N ASN A 29 -5.29 -12.25 4.72
CA ASN A 29 -6.66 -11.91 5.09
C ASN A 29 -6.73 -11.21 6.45
N GLY A 30 -7.85 -10.55 6.74
CA GLY A 30 -8.11 -9.94 8.05
C GLY A 30 -7.19 -8.76 8.43
N ALA A 31 -6.48 -8.17 7.47
CA ALA A 31 -5.49 -7.12 7.69
C ALA A 31 -5.76 -5.87 6.85
N THR A 32 -5.28 -4.72 7.33
CA THR A 32 -5.25 -3.47 6.57
C THR A 32 -3.85 -3.27 6.00
N LEU A 33 -3.73 -3.28 4.67
CA LEU A 33 -2.48 -2.97 3.97
C LEU A 33 -2.47 -1.48 3.58
N VAL A 34 -1.66 -0.68 4.26
CA VAL A 34 -1.57 0.76 4.04
C VAL A 34 -0.62 1.08 2.89
N VAL A 35 -1.12 1.82 1.89
CA VAL A 35 -0.35 2.27 0.71
C VAL A 35 -0.36 3.79 0.64
N ASP A 36 0.50 4.46 1.41
CA ASP A 36 0.50 5.92 1.53
C ASP A 36 1.91 6.55 1.45
N GLY A 37 2.90 5.76 1.05
CA GLY A 37 4.30 6.19 1.03
C GLY A 37 4.92 6.39 2.42
N GLY A 38 4.29 5.86 3.47
CA GLY A 38 4.76 5.89 4.85
C GLY A 38 4.21 7.04 5.69
N ILE A 39 3.13 7.71 5.26
CA ILE A 39 2.55 8.85 6.01
C ILE A 39 2.03 8.41 7.37
N SER A 40 1.32 7.28 7.43
CA SER A 40 0.62 6.80 8.62
C SER A 40 1.54 6.51 9.80
N VAL A 41 2.82 6.23 9.55
CA VAL A 41 3.83 5.89 10.57
C VAL A 41 4.86 6.99 10.81
N ASN A 42 4.79 8.10 10.07
CA ASN A 42 5.75 9.20 10.13
C ASN A 42 5.15 10.47 10.78
N TYR A 43 4.19 10.28 11.69
CA TYR A 43 3.67 11.35 12.54
C TYR A 43 4.48 11.47 13.84
N PHE A 44 5.80 11.68 13.72
CA PHE A 44 6.67 12.27 14.75
C PHE A 44 7.81 13.01 14.06
#